data_AF-A0AAP5Y1E1-F1
#
_entry.id   AF-A0AAP5Y1E1-F1
#
_cell.length_a   1.000
_cell.length_b   1.000
_cell.length_c   1.000
_cell.angle_alpha   90.00
_cell.angle_beta   90.00
_cell.angle_gamma   90.00
#
_symmetry.space_group_name_H-M   'P 1'
#
loop_
_entity.id
_entity.type
_entity.pdbx_description
1 polymer ?
#
loop_
_entity_poly.entity_id
_entity_poly.type
_entity_poly.pdbx_seq_one_letter_code
_entity_poly.pdbx_strand_id
1 'polypeptide(L)'
;MKKKQKQLSPFELEIEKFAKKYVDSEEYKKEDSRNKISVIFEAFAQELSKVELNQHLDYEKSNQSKNLGHIEEQVISLFASGLPYQNIANAIKIIYEKEVSITWISSVINKLLPEIEKWKSQKIENFYPILYIDGMFFDVKENGVFVKKSLYVILAIDWQGYKKALGFWIKNSESASNWLDVLSELKTRGLEDVLIIPCDNLSGISQAIKTVFPQTDIQKCVVQQVRNSLLKVSYKDKKDFASDMKSIYQAINQESAMQNLDEFAKKWGQKYPSIIKSWHENFAELTTFFKYPNELRQSIYTTNPIKSIIKLIRQNTETNGEIQSVDDLSKITYLTLQNASKKWQKQVGNWDIIKKQLEITFPNRLNNVKLN
;
A
#
# COMPACT_ATOMS: atom_id res chain seq x y z
N MET A 1 26.37 -19.20 -8.56
CA MET A 1 25.49 -18.95 -9.72
C MET A 1 25.39 -17.45 -9.96
N LYS A 2 25.77 -16.98 -11.16
CA LYS A 2 25.86 -15.56 -11.51
C LYS A 2 24.49 -14.88 -11.45
N LYS A 3 24.38 -13.77 -10.70
CA LYS A 3 23.23 -12.86 -10.74
C LYS A 3 23.00 -12.43 -12.19
N LYS A 4 21.86 -12.79 -12.80
CA LYS A 4 21.41 -12.10 -14.01
C LYS A 4 21.09 -10.66 -13.58
N GLN A 5 21.98 -9.73 -13.89
CA GLN A 5 21.65 -8.30 -13.86
C GLN A 5 20.45 -8.11 -14.79
N LYS A 6 19.39 -7.49 -14.28
CA LYS A 6 18.26 -7.07 -15.09
C LYS A 6 18.82 -6.11 -16.14
N GLN A 7 18.75 -6.47 -17.41
CA GLN A 7 19.16 -5.60 -18.49
C GLN A 7 18.08 -4.52 -18.57
N LEU A 8 18.35 -3.36 -17.97
CA LEU A 8 17.50 -2.18 -18.08
C LEU A 8 17.34 -1.87 -19.57
N SER A 9 16.14 -1.46 -19.99
CA SER A 9 16.00 -0.94 -21.35
C SER A 9 16.93 0.26 -21.54
N PRO A 10 17.38 0.56 -22.77
CA PRO A 10 18.22 1.75 -23.02
C PRO A 10 17.63 3.02 -22.39
N PHE A 11 16.30 3.15 -22.43
CA PHE A 11 15.52 4.21 -21.81
C PHE A 11 15.57 4.22 -20.27
N GLU A 12 15.40 3.06 -19.61
CA GLU A 12 15.49 2.94 -18.15
C GLU A 12 16.91 3.26 -17.63
N LEU A 13 17.94 2.92 -18.41
CA LEU A 13 19.35 3.15 -18.10
C LEU A 13 19.72 4.64 -18.27
N GLU A 14 19.03 5.34 -19.17
CA GLU A 14 19.15 6.78 -19.41
C GLU A 14 18.43 7.59 -18.32
N ILE A 15 17.25 7.15 -17.87
CA ILE A 15 16.53 7.70 -16.71
C ILE A 15 17.38 7.59 -15.44
N GLU A 16 18.01 6.43 -15.17
CA GLU A 16 18.87 6.27 -13.99
C GLU A 16 20.12 7.15 -14.05
N LYS A 17 20.72 7.33 -15.23
CA LYS A 17 21.88 8.22 -15.41
C LYS A 17 21.51 9.68 -15.20
N PHE A 18 20.38 10.13 -15.75
CA PHE A 18 19.89 11.49 -15.57
C PHE A 18 19.55 11.76 -14.09
N ALA A 19 18.77 10.88 -13.46
CA ALA A 19 18.39 11.02 -12.05
C ALA A 19 19.63 11.12 -11.14
N LYS A 20 20.68 10.35 -11.42
CA LYS A 20 21.92 10.37 -10.64
C LYS A 20 22.72 11.65 -10.87
N LYS A 21 22.86 12.11 -12.11
CA LYS A 21 23.56 13.34 -12.49
C LYS A 21 22.88 14.60 -11.95
N TYR A 22 21.54 14.59 -11.92
CA TYR A 22 20.74 15.75 -11.53
C TYR A 22 20.64 15.93 -10.02
N VAL A 23 20.55 14.84 -9.25
CA VAL A 23 20.59 14.87 -7.77
C VAL A 23 21.91 15.45 -7.25
N ASP A 24 22.99 15.32 -8.02
CA ASP A 24 24.32 15.83 -7.68
C ASP A 24 24.55 17.30 -8.14
N SER A 25 23.62 17.92 -8.88
CA SER A 25 23.79 19.27 -9.44
C SER A 25 23.68 20.40 -8.39
N GLU A 26 24.35 21.53 -8.64
CA GLU A 26 24.25 22.70 -7.75
C GLU A 26 22.88 23.41 -7.81
N GLU A 27 22.14 23.28 -8.92
CA GLU A 27 20.78 23.81 -9.06
C GLU A 27 19.79 23.11 -8.12
N TYR A 28 19.85 21.78 -8.02
CA TYR A 28 19.01 21.00 -7.09
C TYR A 28 19.23 21.38 -5.61
N LYS A 29 20.39 21.93 -5.28
CA LYS A 29 20.76 22.32 -3.90
C LYS A 29 20.27 23.73 -3.51
N LYS A 30 19.90 24.59 -4.46
CA LYS A 30 19.55 26.01 -4.21
C LYS A 30 18.04 26.33 -4.13
N GLU A 31 17.15 25.42 -4.51
CA GLU A 31 15.70 25.70 -4.58
C GLU A 31 14.88 25.22 -3.37
N ASP A 32 13.72 25.87 -3.13
CA ASP A 32 12.76 25.46 -2.12
C ASP A 32 12.00 24.18 -2.57
N SER A 33 11.64 23.35 -1.61
CA SER A 33 11.04 22.01 -1.75
C SER A 33 9.82 21.93 -2.69
N ARG A 34 9.07 23.02 -2.88
CA ARG A 34 7.93 23.09 -3.83
C ARG A 34 8.35 23.35 -5.28
N ASN A 35 9.48 24.04 -5.52
CA ASN A 35 9.98 24.33 -6.87
C ASN A 35 10.88 23.22 -7.42
N LYS A 36 11.52 22.42 -6.56
CA LYS A 36 12.40 21.33 -7.00
C LYS A 36 11.70 20.34 -7.93
N ILE A 37 10.43 20.02 -7.70
CA ILE A 37 9.68 19.09 -8.55
C ILE A 37 9.43 19.70 -9.92
N SER A 38 9.01 20.96 -10.01
CA SER A 38 8.80 21.66 -11.29
C SER A 38 10.08 21.75 -12.12
N VAL A 39 11.20 22.05 -11.46
CA VAL A 39 12.51 22.22 -12.10
C VAL A 39 13.13 20.88 -12.51
N ILE A 40 12.91 19.81 -11.73
CA ILE A 40 13.22 18.42 -12.14
C ILE A 40 12.40 18.03 -13.37
N PHE A 41 11.11 18.38 -13.42
CA PHE A 41 10.23 18.05 -14.54
C PHE A 41 10.60 18.82 -15.81
N GLU A 42 10.94 20.11 -15.71
CA GLU A 42 11.43 20.91 -16.85
C GLU A 42 12.78 20.40 -17.37
N ALA A 43 13.71 20.08 -16.47
CA ALA A 43 15.01 19.49 -16.86
C ALA A 43 14.85 18.11 -17.48
N PHE A 44 13.94 17.28 -16.95
CA PHE A 44 13.63 15.96 -17.50
C PHE A 44 12.98 16.07 -18.89
N ALA A 45 12.08 17.03 -19.10
CA ALA A 45 11.46 17.27 -20.39
C ALA A 45 12.45 17.82 -21.44
N GLN A 46 13.44 18.63 -21.02
CA GLN A 46 14.55 19.08 -21.87
C GLN A 46 15.56 17.96 -22.20
N GLU A 47 15.71 16.96 -21.34
CA GLU A 47 16.58 15.81 -21.62
C GLU A 47 15.88 14.79 -22.54
N LEU A 48 14.58 14.56 -22.35
CA LEU A 48 13.76 13.68 -23.22
C LEU A 48 13.70 14.18 -24.66
N SER A 49 13.54 15.49 -24.86
CA SER A 49 13.56 16.12 -26.19
C SER A 49 14.91 15.97 -26.92
N LYS A 50 16.02 15.74 -26.20
CA LYS A 50 17.34 15.47 -26.81
C LYS A 50 17.54 14.00 -27.20
N VAL A 51 16.86 13.07 -26.53
CA VAL A 51 16.95 11.63 -26.82
C VAL A 51 16.15 11.27 -28.09
N GLU A 52 15.03 11.94 -28.33
CA GLU A 52 14.20 11.73 -29.53
C GLU A 52 14.83 12.27 -30.82
N LEU A 53 15.86 13.13 -30.73
CA LEU A 53 16.58 13.68 -31.89
C LEU A 53 17.56 12.71 -32.56
N ASN A 54 17.85 11.54 -31.96
CA ASN A 54 18.78 10.54 -32.52
C ASN A 54 18.12 9.28 -33.10
N GLN A 55 16.78 9.22 -33.18
CA GLN A 55 16.06 8.09 -33.84
C GLN A 55 15.13 8.53 -34.98
N HIS A 56 15.24 9.77 -35.47
CA HIS A 56 14.42 10.27 -36.57
C HIS A 56 15.24 10.52 -37.85
N LEU A 57 15.57 9.44 -38.55
CA LEU A 57 15.63 9.44 -40.02
C LEU A 57 14.91 8.18 -40.51
N ASP A 58 13.83 8.41 -41.27
CA ASP A 58 12.96 7.47 -41.99
C ASP A 58 11.91 6.67 -41.20
N TYR A 59 10.76 7.30 -40.85
CA TYR A 59 9.47 6.58 -40.78
C TYR A 59 8.22 7.48 -40.81
N GLU A 60 8.18 8.52 -41.65
CA GLU A 60 6.94 9.28 -41.88
C GLU A 60 6.18 8.73 -43.08
N LYS A 61 5.01 8.09 -42.83
CA LYS A 61 3.75 8.16 -43.64
C LYS A 61 2.68 7.06 -43.40
N SER A 62 2.62 6.36 -42.25
CA SER A 62 1.54 5.35 -42.05
C SER A 62 0.77 5.28 -40.71
N ASN A 63 0.99 6.13 -39.71
CA ASN A 63 0.49 5.85 -38.35
C ASN A 63 -0.27 6.99 -37.64
N GLN A 64 -1.29 7.61 -38.26
CA GLN A 64 -2.18 8.52 -37.51
C GLN A 64 -3.03 7.79 -36.46
N SER A 65 -3.39 6.52 -36.67
CA SER A 65 -4.20 5.72 -35.71
C SER A 65 -3.39 5.09 -34.57
N LYS A 66 -2.10 4.78 -34.78
CA LYS A 66 -1.22 4.24 -33.71
C LYS A 66 -0.68 5.31 -32.75
N ASN A 67 -0.72 6.58 -33.14
CA ASN A 67 -0.12 7.68 -32.38
C ASN A 67 -1.01 8.18 -31.22
N LEU A 68 -2.34 8.05 -31.34
CA LEU A 68 -3.29 8.46 -30.29
C LEU A 68 -3.31 7.50 -29.09
N GLY A 69 -3.30 6.18 -29.35
CA GLY A 69 -3.28 5.17 -28.28
C GLY A 69 -2.06 5.27 -27.37
N HIS A 70 -0.88 5.54 -27.95
CA HIS A 70 0.34 5.77 -27.17
C HIS A 70 0.22 7.01 -26.27
N ILE A 71 -0.37 8.11 -26.76
CA ILE A 71 -0.58 9.32 -25.94
C ILE A 71 -1.58 9.04 -24.80
N GLU A 72 -2.64 8.26 -25.05
CA GLU A 72 -3.60 7.88 -24.00
C GLU A 72 -2.93 7.08 -22.87
N GLU A 73 -2.07 6.11 -23.21
CA GLU A 73 -1.30 5.35 -22.21
C GLU A 73 -0.39 6.25 -21.38
N GLN A 74 0.25 7.24 -22.02
CA GLN A 74 1.12 8.19 -21.33
C GLN A 74 0.32 9.12 -20.42
N VAL A 75 -0.85 9.60 -20.85
CA VAL A 75 -1.78 10.36 -20.00
C VAL A 75 -2.15 9.55 -18.76
N ILE A 76 -2.50 8.27 -18.91
CA ILE A 76 -2.84 7.39 -17.79
C ILE A 76 -1.65 7.21 -16.85
N SER A 77 -0.44 7.02 -17.38
CA SER A 77 0.79 6.86 -16.58
C SER A 77 1.15 8.12 -15.79
N LEU A 78 1.07 9.29 -16.43
CA LEU A 78 1.31 10.58 -15.78
C LEU A 78 0.27 10.85 -14.69
N PHE A 79 -1.00 10.57 -14.96
CA PHE A 79 -2.07 10.64 -13.96
C PHE A 79 -1.84 9.67 -12.79
N ALA A 80 -1.42 8.43 -13.07
CA ALA A 80 -1.09 7.43 -12.05
C ALA A 80 0.06 7.88 -11.12
N SER A 81 0.94 8.72 -11.65
CA SER A 81 2.08 9.29 -10.93
C SER A 81 1.71 10.52 -10.10
N GLY A 82 0.44 10.92 -10.14
CA GLY A 82 -0.08 12.04 -9.38
C GLY A 82 0.10 13.39 -10.06
N LEU A 83 0.13 13.47 -11.40
CA LEU A 83 0.21 14.77 -12.09
C LEU A 83 -1.18 15.38 -12.34
N PRO A 84 -1.42 16.65 -11.94
CA PRO A 84 -2.64 17.38 -12.28
C PRO A 84 -2.87 17.47 -13.78
N TYR A 85 -4.12 17.58 -14.24
CA TYR A 85 -4.46 17.57 -15.67
C TYR A 85 -3.76 18.67 -16.47
N GLN A 86 -3.53 19.85 -15.89
CA GLN A 86 -2.77 20.93 -16.52
C GLN A 86 -1.31 20.53 -16.76
N ASN A 87 -0.68 19.87 -15.79
CA ASN A 87 0.70 19.40 -15.91
C ASN A 87 0.81 18.25 -16.91
N ILE A 88 -0.19 17.37 -16.96
CA ILE A 88 -0.27 16.33 -18.00
C ILE A 88 -0.36 16.99 -19.39
N ALA A 89 -1.25 17.97 -19.58
CA ALA A 89 -1.38 18.67 -20.87
C ALA A 89 -0.06 19.33 -21.29
N ASN A 90 0.62 20.00 -20.36
CA ASN A 90 1.92 20.62 -20.60
C ASN A 90 2.99 19.58 -20.95
N ALA A 91 3.06 18.46 -20.22
CA ALA A 91 4.01 17.39 -20.50
C ALA A 91 3.78 16.79 -21.89
N ILE A 92 2.53 16.56 -22.30
CA ILE A 92 2.21 16.06 -23.63
C ILE A 92 2.58 17.09 -24.71
N LYS A 93 2.34 18.38 -24.48
CA LYS A 93 2.75 19.44 -25.40
C LYS A 93 4.26 19.51 -25.58
N ILE A 94 5.03 19.35 -24.51
CA ILE A 94 6.50 19.42 -24.56
C ILE A 94 7.10 18.19 -25.24
N ILE A 95 6.61 16.99 -24.91
CA ILE A 95 7.20 15.72 -25.40
C ILE A 95 6.72 15.41 -26.82
N TYR A 96 5.42 15.57 -27.09
CA TYR A 96 4.83 15.13 -28.37
C TYR A 96 4.50 16.28 -29.32
N GLU A 97 4.83 17.53 -28.96
CA GLU A 97 4.49 18.75 -29.71
C GLU A 97 2.99 18.85 -30.05
N LYS A 98 2.14 18.25 -29.20
CA LYS A 98 0.69 18.16 -29.40
C LYS A 98 -0.06 18.83 -28.27
N GLU A 99 -0.97 19.73 -28.64
CA GLU A 99 -1.90 20.31 -27.67
C GLU A 99 -3.06 19.36 -27.41
N VAL A 100 -3.26 19.03 -26.15
CA VAL A 100 -4.39 18.23 -25.68
C VAL A 100 -5.22 19.03 -24.69
N SER A 101 -6.55 18.95 -24.80
CA SER A 101 -7.44 19.64 -23.88
C SER A 101 -7.59 18.88 -22.56
N ILE A 102 -7.84 19.61 -21.47
CA ILE A 102 -8.15 19.04 -20.16
C ILE A 102 -9.38 18.11 -20.25
N THR A 103 -10.37 18.50 -21.05
CA THR A 103 -11.58 17.70 -21.32
C THR A 103 -11.24 16.36 -21.95
N TRP A 104 -10.32 16.35 -22.93
CA TRP A 104 -9.87 15.12 -23.55
C TRP A 104 -9.10 14.24 -22.56
N ILE A 105 -8.18 14.80 -21.77
CA ILE A 105 -7.47 14.09 -20.70
C ILE A 105 -8.45 13.42 -19.72
N SER A 106 -9.45 14.17 -19.26
CA SER A 106 -10.51 13.66 -18.39
C SER A 106 -11.26 12.50 -19.05
N SER A 107 -11.61 12.63 -20.33
CA SER A 107 -12.29 11.56 -21.07
C SER A 107 -11.46 10.28 -21.18
N VAL A 108 -10.14 10.39 -21.39
CA VAL A 108 -9.21 9.26 -21.43
C VAL A 108 -9.14 8.58 -20.06
N ILE A 109 -8.97 9.36 -18.99
CA ILE A 109 -8.88 8.85 -17.63
C ILE A 109 -10.21 8.20 -17.19
N ASN A 110 -11.35 8.72 -17.62
CA ASN A 110 -12.66 8.15 -17.31
C ASN A 110 -12.90 6.78 -17.95
N LYS A 111 -12.13 6.40 -18.98
CA LYS A 111 -12.16 5.02 -19.53
C LYS A 111 -11.74 3.98 -18.49
N LEU A 112 -11.06 4.38 -17.41
CA LEU A 112 -10.68 3.48 -16.32
C LEU A 112 -11.86 3.08 -15.42
N LEU A 113 -12.96 3.86 -15.36
CA LEU A 113 -14.06 3.58 -14.43
C LEU A 113 -14.69 2.19 -14.67
N PRO A 114 -15.05 1.80 -15.91
CA PRO A 114 -15.52 0.44 -16.19
C PRO A 114 -14.48 -0.64 -15.85
N GLU A 115 -13.19 -0.38 -16.07
CA GLU A 115 -12.12 -1.32 -15.73
C GLU A 115 -12.00 -1.54 -14.22
N ILE A 116 -12.12 -0.46 -13.44
CA ILE A 116 -12.10 -0.49 -11.98
C ILE A 116 -13.26 -1.31 -11.44
N GLU A 117 -14.48 -1.07 -11.92
CA GLU A 117 -15.66 -1.83 -11.48
C GLU A 117 -15.58 -3.31 -11.90
N LYS A 118 -15.07 -3.58 -13.10
CA LYS A 118 -14.76 -4.95 -13.52
C LYS A 118 -13.74 -5.60 -12.58
N TRP A 119 -12.63 -4.92 -12.27
CA TRP A 119 -11.58 -5.45 -11.39
C TRP A 119 -12.08 -5.70 -9.97
N LYS A 120 -12.86 -4.77 -9.40
CA LYS A 120 -13.47 -4.91 -8.07
C LYS A 120 -14.45 -6.09 -7.98
N SER A 121 -15.14 -6.44 -9.06
CA SER A 121 -16.11 -7.54 -9.11
C SER A 121 -15.52 -8.90 -9.46
N GLN A 122 -14.22 -8.98 -9.80
CA GLN A 122 -13.58 -10.26 -10.14
C GLN A 122 -13.64 -11.26 -8.98
N LYS A 123 -13.95 -12.52 -9.30
CA LYS A 123 -13.80 -13.64 -8.36
C LYS A 123 -12.35 -13.75 -7.90
N ILE A 124 -12.18 -14.09 -6.63
CA ILE A 124 -10.88 -14.32 -6.01
C ILE A 124 -10.73 -15.79 -5.62
N GLU A 125 -9.50 -16.19 -5.36
CA GLU A 125 -9.22 -17.52 -4.80
C GLU A 125 -9.95 -17.72 -3.48
N ASN A 126 -10.35 -18.97 -3.23
CA ASN A 126 -11.13 -19.30 -2.04
C ASN A 126 -10.30 -19.34 -0.76
N PHE A 127 -8.98 -19.26 -0.87
CA PHE A 127 -8.08 -19.38 0.25
C PHE A 127 -6.87 -18.45 0.12
N TYR A 128 -6.53 -17.74 1.20
CA TYR A 128 -5.27 -17.03 1.33
C TYR A 128 -4.63 -17.28 2.70
N PRO A 129 -3.34 -17.70 2.77
CA PRO A 129 -2.67 -17.89 4.06
C PRO A 129 -2.55 -16.60 4.88
N ILE A 130 -2.28 -15.45 4.25
CA ILE A 130 -2.15 -14.18 4.95
C ILE A 130 -2.93 -13.10 4.22
N LEU A 131 -3.77 -12.37 4.95
CA LEU A 131 -4.53 -11.23 4.44
C LEU A 131 -4.22 -9.98 5.27
N TYR A 132 -3.49 -9.04 4.69
CA TYR A 132 -3.23 -7.74 5.27
C TYR A 132 -4.39 -6.79 4.97
N ILE A 133 -4.84 -6.11 6.01
CA ILE A 133 -5.91 -5.12 5.93
C ILE A 133 -5.43 -3.82 6.56
N ASP A 134 -5.75 -2.70 5.93
CA ASP A 134 -5.39 -1.38 6.43
C ASP A 134 -6.33 -0.33 5.82
N GLY A 135 -6.47 0.79 6.51
CA GLY A 135 -7.39 1.86 6.17
C GLY A 135 -6.78 3.22 6.43
N MET A 136 -7.17 4.21 5.63
CA MET A 136 -6.71 5.59 5.81
C MET A 136 -7.78 6.60 5.41
N PHE A 137 -7.69 7.79 5.97
CA PHE A 137 -8.58 8.90 5.62
C PHE A 137 -7.99 9.77 4.51
N PHE A 138 -8.86 10.23 3.63
CA PHE A 138 -8.59 11.25 2.62
C PHE A 138 -9.63 12.35 2.70
N ASP A 139 -9.19 13.59 2.51
CA ASP A 139 -10.10 14.71 2.30
C ASP A 139 -10.46 14.75 0.81
N VAL A 140 -11.74 14.59 0.50
CA VAL A 140 -12.27 14.56 -0.86
C VAL A 140 -13.26 15.70 -1.04
N LYS A 141 -13.14 16.45 -2.14
CA LYS A 141 -14.06 17.54 -2.44
C LYS A 141 -15.39 16.99 -2.94
N GLU A 142 -16.48 17.35 -2.27
CA GLU A 142 -17.85 17.04 -2.65
C GLU A 142 -18.69 18.32 -2.53
N ASN A 143 -19.38 18.71 -3.61
CA ASN A 143 -20.22 19.91 -3.65
C ASN A 143 -19.49 21.19 -3.17
N GLY A 144 -18.20 21.30 -3.46
CA GLY A 144 -17.37 22.45 -3.07
C GLY A 144 -16.81 22.40 -1.64
N VAL A 145 -17.12 21.38 -0.84
CA VAL A 145 -16.63 21.21 0.54
C VAL A 145 -15.77 19.96 0.65
N PHE A 146 -14.72 20.00 1.46
CA PHE A 146 -13.90 18.82 1.76
C PHE A 146 -14.58 17.93 2.80
N VAL A 147 -14.81 16.68 2.44
CA VAL A 147 -15.39 15.65 3.28
C VAL A 147 -14.37 14.53 3.46
N LYS A 148 -14.17 14.10 4.71
CA LYS A 148 -13.32 12.94 5.01
C LYS A 148 -13.96 11.65 4.50
N LYS A 149 -13.21 10.89 3.71
CA LYS A 149 -13.54 9.54 3.26
C LYS A 149 -12.54 8.55 3.79
N SER A 150 -13.00 7.34 4.09
CA SER A 150 -12.15 6.22 4.50
C SER A 150 -11.86 5.34 3.28
N LEU A 151 -10.59 5.22 2.91
CA LEU A 151 -10.10 4.24 1.95
C LEU A 151 -9.64 2.99 2.70
N TYR A 152 -10.22 1.84 2.36
CA TYR A 152 -9.81 0.52 2.82
C TYR A 152 -9.07 -0.18 1.70
N VAL A 153 -7.97 -0.87 2.03
CA VAL A 153 -7.19 -1.65 1.06
C VAL A 153 -6.99 -3.05 1.62
N ILE A 154 -7.07 -4.05 0.74
CA ILE A 154 -6.85 -5.46 1.09
C ILE A 154 -5.72 -6.02 0.21
N LEU A 155 -4.69 -6.54 0.86
CA LEU A 155 -3.54 -7.18 0.22
C LEU A 155 -3.38 -8.60 0.78
N ALA A 156 -3.35 -9.61 -0.07
CA ALA A 156 -3.13 -10.99 0.32
C ALA A 156 -1.74 -11.50 -0.09
N ILE A 157 -1.30 -12.56 0.57
CA ILE A 157 -0.25 -13.46 0.10
C ILE A 157 -0.97 -14.74 -0.33
N ASP A 158 -0.79 -15.15 -1.58
CA ASP A 158 -1.31 -16.44 -2.06
C ASP A 158 -0.51 -17.63 -1.54
N TRP A 159 -0.98 -18.84 -1.82
CA TRP A 159 -0.32 -20.05 -1.36
C TRP A 159 1.09 -20.24 -1.92
N GLN A 160 1.35 -19.68 -3.11
CA GLN A 160 2.65 -19.69 -3.75
C GLN A 160 3.57 -18.59 -3.19
N GLY A 161 3.09 -17.71 -2.31
CA GLY A 161 3.88 -16.69 -1.63
C GLY A 161 3.99 -15.39 -2.40
N TYR A 162 3.12 -15.13 -3.38
CA TYR A 162 3.06 -13.89 -4.12
C TYR A 162 2.03 -12.93 -3.52
N LYS A 163 2.36 -11.63 -3.57
CA LYS A 163 1.45 -10.58 -3.13
C LYS A 163 0.38 -10.35 -4.18
N LYS A 164 -0.88 -10.22 -3.74
CA LYS A 164 -2.03 -9.88 -4.59
C LYS A 164 -2.87 -8.80 -3.91
N ALA A 165 -3.20 -7.73 -4.64
CA ALA A 165 -4.20 -6.77 -4.19
C ALA A 165 -5.57 -7.37 -4.47
N LEU A 166 -6.40 -7.53 -3.45
CA LEU A 166 -7.75 -8.12 -3.62
C LEU A 166 -8.81 -7.06 -3.87
N GLY A 167 -8.61 -5.85 -3.37
CA GLY A 167 -9.59 -4.78 -3.54
C GLY A 167 -9.24 -3.52 -2.76
N PHE A 168 -10.01 -2.49 -3.04
CA PHE A 168 -10.09 -1.29 -2.22
C PHE A 168 -11.54 -0.78 -2.17
N TRP A 169 -11.88 -0.07 -1.10
CA TRP A 169 -13.22 0.46 -0.85
C TRP A 169 -13.14 1.88 -0.32
N ILE A 170 -14.00 2.77 -0.81
CA ILE A 170 -14.10 4.14 -0.30
C ILE A 170 -15.46 4.26 0.38
N LYS A 171 -15.47 4.63 1.66
CA LYS A 171 -16.70 4.81 2.47
C LYS A 171 -16.71 6.20 3.12
N ASN A 172 -17.87 6.64 3.56
CA ASN A 172 -18.09 7.99 4.13
C ASN A 172 -17.59 8.14 5.58
N SER A 173 -17.25 7.05 6.25
CA SER A 173 -16.80 7.06 7.64
C SER A 173 -15.91 5.86 7.90
N GLU A 174 -15.19 5.86 9.03
CA GLU A 174 -14.58 4.65 9.56
C GLU A 174 -15.47 4.07 10.65
N SER A 175 -15.99 2.87 10.43
CA SER A 175 -16.80 2.15 11.40
C SER A 175 -16.50 0.66 11.36
N ALA A 176 -16.78 -0.02 12.47
CA ALA A 176 -16.73 -1.48 12.53
C ALA A 176 -17.65 -2.14 11.49
N SER A 177 -18.80 -1.50 11.19
CA SER A 177 -19.73 -1.97 10.16
C SER A 177 -19.11 -1.92 8.76
N ASN A 178 -18.31 -0.90 8.43
CA ASN A 178 -17.66 -0.81 7.14
C ASN A 178 -16.63 -1.92 6.94
N TRP A 179 -15.91 -2.32 7.99
CA TRP A 179 -15.02 -3.48 7.92
C TRP A 179 -15.79 -4.79 7.72
N LEU A 180 -16.95 -4.95 8.38
CA LEU A 180 -17.80 -6.12 8.17
C LEU A 180 -18.30 -6.20 6.71
N ASP A 181 -18.71 -5.07 6.13
CA ASP A 181 -19.09 -4.99 4.71
C ASP A 181 -17.95 -5.45 3.79
N VAL A 182 -16.74 -4.88 3.99
CA VAL A 182 -15.55 -5.18 3.17
C VAL A 182 -15.22 -6.67 3.22
N LEU A 183 -15.19 -7.25 4.42
CA LEU A 183 -14.87 -8.67 4.60
C LEU A 183 -15.99 -9.58 4.03
N SER A 184 -17.25 -9.18 4.15
CA SER A 184 -18.40 -9.92 3.59
C SER A 184 -18.42 -9.90 2.06
N GLU A 185 -17.99 -8.79 1.45
CA GLU A 185 -17.84 -8.71 -0.01
C GLU A 185 -16.74 -9.65 -0.51
N LEU A 186 -15.60 -9.74 0.18
CA LEU A 186 -14.55 -10.72 -0.14
C LEU A 186 -15.10 -12.15 -0.15
N LYS A 187 -15.93 -12.49 0.84
CA LYS A 187 -16.60 -13.80 0.91
C LYS A 187 -17.55 -14.04 -0.26
N THR A 188 -18.30 -13.02 -0.65
CA THR A 188 -19.19 -13.06 -1.83
C THR A 188 -18.40 -13.24 -3.13
N ARG A 189 -17.19 -12.69 -3.22
CA ARG A 189 -16.26 -12.86 -4.35
C ARG A 189 -15.56 -14.22 -4.38
N GLY A 190 -15.76 -15.05 -3.36
CA GLY A 190 -15.32 -16.45 -3.32
C GLY A 190 -14.35 -16.79 -2.19
N LEU A 191 -13.89 -15.83 -1.38
CA LEU A 191 -12.97 -16.10 -0.27
C LEU A 191 -13.66 -16.86 0.87
N GLU A 192 -13.27 -18.12 1.06
CA GLU A 192 -13.85 -18.99 2.08
C GLU A 192 -13.01 -18.99 3.37
N ASP A 193 -11.69 -18.94 3.25
CA ASP A 193 -10.78 -19.16 4.37
C ASP A 193 -9.53 -18.26 4.31
N VAL A 194 -9.20 -17.67 5.46
CA VAL A 194 -7.93 -17.01 5.72
C VAL A 194 -7.30 -17.57 7.00
N LEU A 195 -6.00 -17.86 6.99
CA LEU A 195 -5.31 -18.34 8.19
C LEU A 195 -4.99 -17.21 9.16
N ILE A 196 -4.34 -16.14 8.67
CA ILE A 196 -3.83 -15.05 9.50
C ILE A 196 -4.22 -13.68 8.91
N ILE A 197 -4.75 -12.79 9.75
CA ILE A 197 -4.99 -11.38 9.41
C ILE A 197 -4.15 -10.47 10.31
N PRO A 198 -3.04 -9.91 9.79
CA PRO A 198 -2.35 -8.81 10.43
C PRO A 198 -3.12 -7.50 10.21
N CYS A 199 -3.48 -6.81 11.29
CA CYS A 199 -4.25 -5.57 11.22
C CYS A 199 -3.78 -4.54 12.26
N ASP A 200 -4.09 -3.27 12.02
CA ASP A 200 -3.90 -2.22 13.01
C ASP A 200 -4.96 -2.31 14.12
N ASN A 201 -4.73 -1.61 15.24
CA ASN A 201 -5.64 -1.61 16.39
C ASN A 201 -6.82 -0.64 16.16
N LEU A 202 -7.70 -1.01 15.24
CA LEU A 202 -8.89 -0.25 14.86
C LEU A 202 -10.12 -0.72 15.66
N SER A 203 -11.05 0.18 15.95
CA SER A 203 -12.24 -0.17 16.72
C SER A 203 -13.13 -1.16 15.95
N GLY A 204 -13.50 -2.27 16.59
CA GLY A 204 -14.42 -3.27 16.05
C GLY A 204 -13.89 -4.14 14.91
N ILE A 205 -12.63 -3.96 14.46
CA ILE A 205 -12.05 -4.79 13.39
C ILE A 205 -11.97 -6.26 13.80
N SER A 206 -11.54 -6.56 15.03
CA SER A 206 -11.43 -7.93 15.50
C SER A 206 -12.79 -8.63 15.55
N GLN A 207 -13.87 -7.89 15.86
CA GLN A 207 -15.22 -8.41 15.84
C GLN A 207 -15.70 -8.69 14.41
N ALA A 208 -15.44 -7.78 13.48
CA ALA A 208 -15.77 -7.97 12.07
C ALA A 208 -15.05 -9.20 11.48
N ILE A 209 -13.75 -9.35 11.75
CA ILE A 209 -12.97 -10.52 11.33
C ILE A 209 -13.56 -11.81 11.91
N LYS A 210 -13.77 -11.88 13.22
CA LYS A 210 -14.33 -13.08 13.87
C LYS A 210 -15.74 -13.43 13.37
N THR A 211 -16.50 -12.44 12.91
CA THR A 211 -17.84 -12.66 12.34
C THR A 211 -17.77 -13.31 10.96
N VAL A 212 -16.85 -12.87 10.10
CA VAL A 212 -16.75 -13.38 8.72
C VAL A 212 -15.88 -14.63 8.62
N PHE A 213 -14.75 -14.63 9.33
CA PHE A 213 -13.73 -15.67 9.35
C PHE A 213 -13.39 -16.09 10.80
N PRO A 214 -14.26 -16.87 11.46
CA PRO A 214 -14.15 -17.18 12.89
C PRO A 214 -12.91 -17.98 13.28
N GLN A 215 -12.31 -18.70 12.34
CA GLN A 215 -11.13 -19.54 12.56
C GLN A 215 -9.81 -18.80 12.29
N THR A 216 -9.87 -17.55 11.83
CA THR A 216 -8.68 -16.76 11.49
C THR A 216 -7.95 -16.25 12.74
N ASP A 217 -6.64 -16.45 12.76
CA ASP A 217 -5.77 -15.85 13.75
C ASP A 217 -5.58 -14.35 13.45
N ILE A 218 -5.89 -13.50 14.43
CA ILE A 218 -5.77 -12.05 14.31
C ILE A 218 -4.47 -11.60 14.96
N GLN A 219 -3.61 -10.94 14.18
CA GLN A 219 -2.38 -10.34 14.68
C GLN A 219 -2.48 -8.82 14.66
N LYS A 220 -2.64 -8.21 15.85
CA LYS A 220 -2.58 -6.74 15.98
C LYS A 220 -1.15 -6.24 15.79
N CYS A 221 -0.99 -5.16 15.02
CA CYS A 221 0.31 -4.59 14.72
C CYS A 221 0.99 -4.03 15.97
N VAL A 222 2.04 -4.71 16.45
CA VAL A 222 2.81 -4.31 17.64
C VAL A 222 3.41 -2.91 17.45
N VAL A 223 3.92 -2.62 16.25
CA VAL A 223 4.50 -1.31 15.94
C VAL A 223 3.47 -0.19 16.09
N GLN A 224 2.22 -0.43 15.70
CA GLN A 224 1.16 0.55 15.87
C GLN A 224 0.77 0.71 17.34
N GLN A 225 0.70 -0.38 18.10
CA GLN A 225 0.45 -0.34 19.54
C GLN A 225 1.54 0.47 20.28
N VAL A 226 2.81 0.25 19.95
CA VAL A 226 3.95 0.99 20.50
C VAL A 226 3.84 2.48 20.14
N ARG A 227 3.60 2.82 18.87
CA ARG A 227 3.45 4.22 18.43
C ARG A 227 2.30 4.91 19.16
N ASN A 228 1.12 4.29 19.21
CA ASN A 228 -0.07 4.83 19.89
C ASN A 228 0.18 5.03 21.39
N SER A 229 0.97 4.16 22.01
CA SER A 229 1.39 4.29 23.40
C SER A 229 2.29 5.50 23.59
N LEU A 230 3.35 5.63 22.80
CA LEU A 230 4.34 6.71 22.92
C LEU A 230 3.78 8.11 22.63
N LEU A 231 2.70 8.23 21.85
CA LEU A 231 2.00 9.51 21.65
C LEU A 231 1.38 10.06 22.94
N LYS A 232 1.01 9.18 23.89
CA LYS A 232 0.34 9.53 25.15
C LYS A 232 1.30 9.68 26.33
N VAL A 233 2.60 9.48 26.10
CA VAL A 233 3.64 9.52 27.13
C VAL A 233 4.31 10.89 27.14
N SER A 234 4.55 11.43 28.32
CA SER A 234 5.25 12.71 28.47
C SER A 234 6.69 12.62 27.96
N TYR A 235 7.22 13.70 27.39
CA TYR A 235 8.56 13.70 26.79
C TYR A 235 9.66 13.19 27.74
N LYS A 236 9.58 13.56 29.03
CA LYS A 236 10.55 13.16 30.07
C LYS A 236 10.64 11.66 30.26
N ASP A 237 9.52 10.95 30.13
CA ASP A 237 9.46 9.51 30.38
C ASP A 237 9.63 8.67 29.11
N LYS A 238 9.48 9.26 27.91
CA LYS A 238 9.41 8.52 26.64
C LYS A 238 10.55 7.53 26.44
N LYS A 239 11.78 7.89 26.82
CA LYS A 239 12.96 7.05 26.65
C LYS A 239 12.86 5.78 27.51
N ASP A 240 12.62 5.96 28.81
CA ASP A 240 12.57 4.85 29.77
C ASP A 240 11.34 3.98 29.52
N PHE A 241 10.19 4.61 29.25
CA PHE A 241 8.95 3.93 28.89
C PHE A 241 9.10 3.07 27.63
N ALA A 242 9.76 3.59 26.58
CA ALA A 242 10.03 2.83 25.36
C ALA A 242 10.98 1.65 25.61
N SER A 243 11.99 1.84 26.46
CA SER A 243 12.94 0.79 26.84
C SER A 243 12.24 -0.35 27.58
N ASP A 244 11.45 -0.03 28.59
CA ASP A 244 10.73 -1.05 29.37
C ASP A 244 9.69 -1.78 28.51
N MET A 245 8.92 -1.06 27.69
CA MET A 245 7.90 -1.64 26.81
C MET A 245 8.50 -2.62 25.79
N LYS A 246 9.75 -2.40 25.38
CA LYS A 246 10.45 -3.27 24.42
C LYS A 246 10.58 -4.70 24.93
N SER A 247 10.69 -4.90 26.25
CA SER A 247 10.75 -6.23 26.87
C SER A 247 9.51 -7.09 26.56
N ILE A 248 8.34 -6.48 26.38
CA ILE A 248 7.07 -7.19 26.17
C ILE A 248 7.09 -7.93 24.84
N TYR A 249 7.36 -7.23 23.74
CA TYR A 249 7.28 -7.80 22.39
C TYR A 249 8.59 -8.46 21.92
N GLN A 250 9.68 -8.32 22.68
CA GLN A 250 10.93 -9.06 22.44
C GLN A 250 11.08 -10.31 23.31
N ALA A 251 10.08 -10.64 24.13
CA ALA A 251 10.06 -11.86 24.92
C ALA A 251 10.22 -13.11 24.04
N ILE A 252 10.68 -14.21 24.63
CA ILE A 252 10.91 -15.47 23.91
C ILE A 252 9.60 -16.21 23.58
N ASN A 253 8.57 -16.02 24.40
CA ASN A 253 7.27 -16.66 24.29
C ASN A 253 6.18 -15.75 24.91
N GLN A 254 4.93 -16.17 24.77
CA GLN A 254 3.76 -15.42 25.24
C GLN A 254 3.68 -15.30 26.76
N GLU A 255 4.14 -16.31 27.51
CA GLU A 255 4.12 -16.30 28.98
C GLU A 255 5.08 -15.24 29.54
N SER A 256 6.33 -15.23 29.03
CA SER A 256 7.31 -14.20 29.38
C SER A 256 6.86 -12.81 28.95
N ALA A 257 6.17 -12.69 27.81
CA ALA A 257 5.59 -11.41 27.39
C ALA A 257 4.53 -10.89 28.37
N MET A 258 3.72 -11.78 28.96
CA MET A 258 2.71 -11.40 29.96
C MET A 258 3.37 -10.95 31.26
N GLN A 259 4.37 -11.70 31.74
CA GLN A 259 5.14 -11.32 32.93
C GLN A 259 5.78 -9.93 32.77
N ASN A 260 6.39 -9.67 31.61
CA ASN A 260 6.97 -8.37 31.29
C ASN A 260 5.90 -7.27 31.22
N LEU A 261 4.69 -7.56 30.72
CA LEU A 261 3.58 -6.61 30.72
C LEU A 261 3.10 -6.30 32.14
N ASP A 262 3.03 -7.29 33.03
CA ASP A 262 2.64 -7.09 34.43
C ASP A 262 3.68 -6.25 35.19
N GLU A 263 4.98 -6.46 34.95
CA GLU A 263 6.05 -5.62 35.50
C GLU A 263 5.99 -4.20 34.96
N PHE A 264 5.77 -4.05 33.65
CA PHE A 264 5.55 -2.76 33.01
C PHE A 264 4.34 -2.03 33.60
N ALA A 265 3.24 -2.74 33.88
CA ALA A 265 2.05 -2.22 34.52
C ALA A 265 2.30 -1.78 35.96
N LYS A 266 3.11 -2.50 36.74
CA LYS A 266 3.49 -2.08 38.10
C LYS A 266 4.24 -0.75 38.09
N LYS A 267 5.18 -0.57 37.15
CA LYS A 267 6.00 0.64 37.05
C LYS A 267 5.22 1.85 36.51
N TRP A 268 4.44 1.64 35.45
CA TRP A 268 3.84 2.74 34.68
C TRP A 268 2.33 2.88 34.83
N GLY A 269 1.65 1.91 35.43
CA GLY A 269 0.18 1.85 35.48
C GLY A 269 -0.48 2.96 36.26
N GLN A 270 0.18 3.52 37.27
CA GLN A 270 -0.35 4.69 37.97
C GLN A 270 -0.32 5.96 37.10
N LYS A 271 0.73 6.14 36.30
CA LYS A 271 0.94 7.35 35.48
C LYS A 271 0.25 7.28 34.13
N TYR A 272 0.20 6.08 33.54
CA TYR A 272 -0.34 5.85 32.20
C TYR A 272 -1.37 4.69 32.16
N PRO A 273 -2.43 4.73 32.99
CA PRO A 273 -3.36 3.60 33.16
C PRO A 273 -4.08 3.23 31.85
N SER A 274 -4.38 4.21 30.99
CA SER A 274 -5.05 3.98 29.72
C SER A 274 -4.19 3.20 28.71
N ILE A 275 -2.86 3.34 28.78
CA ILE A 275 -1.93 2.58 27.94
C ILE A 275 -1.88 1.14 28.42
N ILE A 276 -1.71 0.91 29.72
CA ILE A 276 -1.67 -0.42 30.31
C ILE A 276 -2.95 -1.20 30.01
N LYS A 277 -4.11 -0.57 30.23
CA LYS A 277 -5.42 -1.15 29.88
C LYS A 277 -5.47 -1.57 28.41
N SER A 278 -5.04 -0.70 27.50
CA SER A 278 -5.01 -1.02 26.07
C SER A 278 -4.08 -2.20 25.74
N TRP A 279 -2.93 -2.34 26.41
CA TRP A 279 -2.05 -3.49 26.19
C TRP A 279 -2.68 -4.80 26.69
N HIS A 280 -3.29 -4.82 27.88
CA HIS A 280 -3.97 -6.02 28.38
C HIS A 280 -5.17 -6.43 27.52
N GLU A 281 -6.03 -5.47 27.14
CA GLU A 281 -7.21 -5.74 26.30
C GLU A 281 -6.83 -6.35 24.94
N ASN A 282 -5.69 -5.94 24.40
CA ASN A 282 -5.23 -6.38 23.09
C ASN A 282 -4.17 -7.49 23.16
N PHE A 283 -3.79 -7.95 24.35
CA PHE A 283 -2.60 -8.78 24.55
C PHE A 283 -2.62 -10.06 23.71
N ALA A 284 -3.74 -10.79 23.71
CA ALA A 284 -3.87 -12.04 22.96
C ALA A 284 -3.65 -11.85 21.45
N GLU A 285 -4.23 -10.79 20.88
CA GLU A 285 -4.10 -10.47 19.45
C GLU A 285 -2.74 -9.80 19.14
N LEU A 286 -2.10 -9.13 20.11
CA LEU A 286 -0.75 -8.58 19.96
C LEU A 286 0.33 -9.65 19.98
N THR A 287 0.08 -10.77 20.66
CA THR A 287 1.05 -11.85 20.91
C THR A 287 0.80 -13.11 20.09
N THR A 288 -0.19 -13.09 19.19
CA THR A 288 -0.53 -14.21 18.31
C THR A 288 0.67 -14.68 17.48
N PHE A 289 1.61 -13.80 17.16
CA PHE A 289 2.83 -14.11 16.43
C PHE A 289 3.72 -15.16 17.15
N PHE A 290 3.63 -15.29 18.48
CA PHE A 290 4.42 -16.28 19.23
C PHE A 290 4.10 -17.73 18.86
N LYS A 291 2.90 -18.00 18.34
CA LYS A 291 2.50 -19.33 17.84
C LYS A 291 3.35 -19.79 16.65
N TYR A 292 4.00 -18.87 15.96
CA TYR A 292 4.70 -19.11 14.70
C TYR A 292 6.21 -19.04 14.87
N PRO A 293 7.00 -19.65 13.98
CA PRO A 293 8.45 -19.51 13.98
C PRO A 293 8.92 -18.13 13.49
N ASN A 294 10.19 -17.80 13.74
CA ASN A 294 10.75 -16.46 13.55
C ASN A 294 10.56 -15.90 12.12
N GLU A 295 10.66 -16.75 11.11
CA GLU A 295 10.51 -16.38 9.70
C GLU A 295 9.10 -15.83 9.40
N LEU A 296 8.07 -16.48 9.95
CA LEU A 296 6.69 -16.04 9.82
C LEU A 296 6.40 -14.85 10.76
N ARG A 297 6.95 -14.87 12.00
CA ARG A 297 6.84 -13.74 12.94
C ARG A 297 7.20 -12.43 12.28
N GLN A 298 8.35 -12.38 11.59
CA GLN A 298 8.85 -11.17 10.93
C GLN A 298 7.90 -10.64 9.84
N SER A 299 7.11 -11.53 9.24
CA SER A 299 6.16 -11.17 8.19
C SER A 299 4.83 -10.65 8.73
N ILE A 300 4.40 -11.08 9.95
CA ILE A 300 3.07 -10.79 10.49
C ILE A 300 3.05 -9.81 11.66
N TYR A 301 4.15 -9.63 12.39
CA TYR A 301 4.20 -8.68 13.53
C TYR A 301 4.12 -7.20 13.10
N THR A 302 4.24 -6.94 11.79
CA THR A 302 4.06 -5.62 11.18
C THR A 302 3.08 -5.67 10.02
N THR A 303 2.39 -4.55 9.78
CA THR A 303 1.57 -4.30 8.59
C THR A 303 2.39 -3.63 7.47
N ASN A 304 3.72 -3.79 7.46
CA ASN A 304 4.62 -3.11 6.51
C ASN A 304 4.25 -3.35 5.03
N PRO A 305 3.90 -4.58 4.58
CA PRO A 305 3.54 -4.81 3.18
C PRO A 305 2.42 -3.88 2.70
N ILE A 306 1.34 -3.75 3.46
CA ILE A 306 0.21 -2.90 3.10
C ILE A 306 0.48 -1.41 3.37
N LYS A 307 1.19 -1.08 4.46
CA LYS A 307 1.59 0.32 4.76
C LYS A 307 2.43 0.94 3.66
N SER A 308 3.28 0.15 2.99
CA SER A 308 4.05 0.62 1.84
C SER A 308 3.18 1.07 0.67
N ILE A 309 2.04 0.39 0.45
CA ILE A 309 1.09 0.69 -0.62
C ILE A 309 0.23 1.88 -0.25
N ILE A 310 -0.27 1.93 0.98
CA ILE A 310 -1.01 3.08 1.51
C ILE A 310 -0.16 4.34 1.45
N LYS A 311 1.13 4.26 1.77
CA LYS A 311 2.06 5.38 1.61
C LYS A 311 2.17 5.82 0.15
N LEU A 312 2.28 4.90 -0.81
CA LEU A 312 2.33 5.23 -2.24
C LEU A 312 1.02 5.88 -2.72
N ILE A 313 -0.13 5.36 -2.32
CA ILE A 313 -1.44 5.95 -2.64
C ILE A 313 -1.47 7.39 -2.12
N ARG A 314 -1.09 7.59 -0.85
CA ARG A 314 -1.01 8.92 -0.23
C ARG A 314 -0.10 9.87 -1.00
N GLN A 315 1.09 9.42 -1.39
CA GLN A 315 2.04 10.23 -2.17
C GLN A 315 1.44 10.62 -3.53
N ASN A 316 0.83 9.67 -4.24
CA ASN A 316 0.25 9.90 -5.56
C ASN A 316 -1.01 10.79 -5.49
N THR A 317 -1.76 10.75 -4.39
CA THR A 317 -2.88 11.68 -4.17
C THR A 317 -2.42 13.07 -3.78
N GLU A 318 -1.41 13.21 -2.90
CA GLU A 318 -0.91 14.53 -2.46
C GLU A 318 -0.23 15.29 -3.62
N THR A 319 0.42 14.58 -4.53
CA THR A 319 1.06 15.18 -5.72
C THR A 319 0.04 15.68 -6.74
N ASN A 320 -1.14 15.05 -6.81
CA ASN A 320 -2.20 15.37 -7.79
C ASN A 320 -2.95 16.67 -7.48
N GLY A 321 -2.56 17.38 -6.41
CA GLY A 321 -3.33 18.48 -5.85
C GLY A 321 -4.51 17.99 -5.01
N GLU A 322 -5.51 18.84 -4.81
CA GLU A 322 -6.72 18.51 -4.06
C GLU A 322 -7.53 17.41 -4.79
N ILE A 323 -7.94 16.35 -4.08
CA ILE A 323 -8.79 15.29 -4.64
C ILE A 323 -10.17 15.87 -4.95
N GLN A 324 -10.50 15.99 -6.23
CA GLN A 324 -11.72 16.66 -6.69
C GLN A 324 -12.98 15.80 -6.61
N SER A 325 -12.83 14.47 -6.52
CA SER A 325 -13.96 13.53 -6.45
C SER A 325 -13.57 12.16 -5.88
N VAL A 326 -14.56 11.38 -5.45
CA VAL A 326 -14.37 9.96 -5.05
C VAL A 326 -13.84 9.12 -6.22
N ASP A 327 -14.27 9.42 -7.44
CA ASP A 327 -13.81 8.74 -8.65
C ASP A 327 -12.31 8.97 -8.89
N ASP A 328 -11.79 10.18 -8.63
CA ASP A 328 -10.37 10.46 -8.78
C ASP A 328 -9.53 9.68 -7.76
N LEU A 329 -9.99 9.63 -6.50
CA LEU A 329 -9.36 8.78 -5.49
C LEU A 329 -9.40 7.30 -5.90
N SER A 330 -10.51 6.83 -6.47
CA SER A 330 -10.67 5.47 -6.97
C SER A 330 -9.69 5.14 -8.09
N LYS A 331 -9.58 6.03 -9.09
CA LYS A 331 -8.66 5.85 -10.24
C LYS A 331 -7.21 5.87 -9.81
N ILE A 332 -6.79 6.83 -8.97
CA ILE A 332 -5.42 6.91 -8.44
C ILE A 332 -5.08 5.66 -7.65
N THR A 333 -6.00 5.22 -6.78
CA THR A 333 -5.82 4.00 -5.97
C THR A 333 -5.64 2.78 -6.87
N TYR A 334 -6.55 2.59 -7.84
CA TYR A 334 -6.47 1.49 -8.79
C TYR A 334 -5.15 1.48 -9.55
N LEU A 335 -4.76 2.59 -10.18
CA LEU A 335 -3.52 2.66 -10.95
C LEU A 335 -2.28 2.44 -10.06
N THR A 336 -2.30 2.95 -8.83
CA THR A 336 -1.22 2.73 -7.86
C THR A 336 -1.09 1.24 -7.53
N LEU A 337 -2.21 0.54 -7.30
CA LEU A 337 -2.23 -0.90 -7.05
C LEU A 337 -1.75 -1.69 -8.28
N GLN A 338 -2.22 -1.35 -9.49
CA GLN A 338 -1.79 -2.02 -10.72
C GLN A 338 -0.29 -1.84 -10.93
N ASN A 339 0.24 -0.63 -10.77
CA ASN A 339 1.67 -0.35 -10.93
C ASN A 339 2.53 -1.01 -9.84
N ALA A 340 2.03 -1.09 -8.61
CA ALA A 340 2.70 -1.83 -7.54
C ALA A 340 2.72 -3.34 -7.84
N SER A 341 1.61 -3.89 -8.34
CA SER A 341 1.49 -5.32 -8.66
C SER A 341 2.48 -5.78 -9.73
N LYS A 342 2.78 -4.93 -10.72
CA LYS A 342 3.83 -5.19 -11.72
C LYS A 342 5.20 -5.48 -11.09
N LYS A 343 5.48 -4.94 -9.89
CA LYS A 343 6.73 -5.15 -9.15
C LYS A 343 6.70 -6.36 -8.21
N TRP A 344 5.53 -6.94 -7.95
CA TRP A 344 5.36 -8.10 -7.04
C TRP A 344 5.64 -9.45 -7.72
N GLN A 345 6.68 -9.51 -8.57
CA GLN A 345 7.08 -10.72 -9.28
C GLN A 345 7.95 -11.68 -8.46
N LYS A 346 8.30 -11.27 -7.23
CA LYS A 346 9.12 -12.07 -6.32
C LYS A 346 8.26 -12.60 -5.18
N GLN A 347 8.46 -13.89 -4.91
CA GLN A 347 7.93 -14.56 -3.75
C GLN A 347 8.41 -13.87 -2.45
N VAL A 348 7.58 -13.92 -1.41
CA VAL A 348 7.99 -13.54 -0.05
C VAL A 348 9.22 -14.36 0.36
N GLY A 349 10.17 -13.71 1.02
CA GLY A 349 11.41 -14.37 1.46
C GLY A 349 11.12 -15.55 2.39
N ASN A 350 11.86 -16.65 2.23
CA ASN A 350 11.73 -17.88 3.01
C ASN A 350 10.34 -18.53 2.96
N TRP A 351 9.56 -18.28 1.90
CA TRP A 351 8.19 -18.77 1.80
C TRP A 351 8.07 -20.30 1.88
N ASP A 352 9.02 -21.06 1.31
CA ASP A 352 8.99 -22.52 1.40
C ASP A 352 9.04 -23.04 2.85
N ILE A 353 9.76 -22.32 3.73
CA ILE A 353 9.84 -22.62 5.16
C ILE A 353 8.51 -22.23 5.81
N ILE A 354 8.01 -21.02 5.53
CA ILE A 354 6.74 -20.51 6.07
C ILE A 354 5.58 -21.45 5.72
N LYS A 355 5.51 -21.88 4.46
CA LYS A 355 4.47 -22.76 3.94
C LYS A 355 4.41 -24.08 4.70
N LYS A 356 5.54 -24.77 4.88
CA LYS A 356 5.61 -26.02 5.68
C LYS A 356 5.14 -25.81 7.12
N GLN A 357 5.42 -24.65 7.69
CA GLN A 357 5.04 -24.34 9.07
C GLN A 357 3.53 -24.04 9.18
N LEU A 358 2.95 -23.38 8.17
CA LEU A 358 1.50 -23.23 8.05
C LEU A 358 0.81 -24.59 7.89
N GLU A 359 1.40 -25.52 7.13
CA GLU A 359 0.90 -26.90 6.99
C GLU A 359 0.85 -27.65 8.34
N ILE A 360 1.89 -27.47 9.17
CA ILE A 360 1.95 -28.07 10.51
C ILE A 360 0.98 -27.40 11.49
N THR A 361 0.83 -26.07 11.40
CA THR A 361 0.04 -25.28 12.36
C THR A 361 -1.47 -25.36 12.05
N PHE A 362 -1.85 -25.52 10.78
CA PHE A 362 -3.23 -25.55 10.33
C PHE A 362 -3.59 -26.81 9.51
N PRO A 363 -3.33 -28.03 10.03
CA PRO A 363 -3.43 -29.26 9.25
C PRO A 363 -4.83 -29.48 8.67
N ASN A 364 -5.88 -29.12 9.40
CA ASN A 364 -7.26 -29.36 9.00
C ASN A 364 -7.87 -28.27 8.09
N ARG A 365 -7.17 -27.14 7.89
CA ARG A 365 -7.68 -26.02 7.08
C ARG A 365 -7.19 -26.04 5.64
N LEU A 366 -6.19 -26.86 5.35
CA LEU A 366 -5.56 -26.94 4.02
C LEU A 366 -6.14 -28.05 3.13
N ASN A 367 -6.99 -28.92 3.68
CA ASN A 367 -7.55 -30.08 2.98
C ASN A 367 -8.44 -29.74 1.78
N ASN A 368 -9.00 -28.53 1.75
CA ASN A 368 -9.87 -28.04 0.66
C ASN A 368 -9.18 -27.00 -0.23
N VAL A 369 -7.91 -26.69 0.01
CA VAL A 369 -7.15 -25.80 -0.86
C VAL A 369 -6.89 -26.58 -2.14
N LYS A 370 -7.45 -26.13 -3.27
CA LYS A 370 -7.01 -26.61 -4.58
C LYS A 370 -5.57 -26.16 -4.78
N LEU A 371 -4.65 -27.00 -4.32
CA LEU A 371 -3.23 -26.89 -4.56
C LEU A 371 -3.00 -27.18 -6.05
N ASN A 372 -3.29 -26.19 -6.90
CA ASN A 372 -2.94 -26.24 -8.32
C ASN A 372 -1.42 -26.21 -8.48
#